data_AF-A0A6L7JN98-F1
#
_entry.id   AF-A0A6L7JN98-F1
#
_cell.length_a   1.000
_cell.length_b   1.000
_cell.length_c   1.000
_cell.angle_alpha   90.00
_cell.angle_beta   90.00
_cell.angle_gamma   90.00
#
_symmetry.space_group_name_H-M   'P 1'
#
loop_
_entity.id
_entity.type
_entity.pdbx_description
1 polymer ?
#
loop_
_entity_poly.entity_id
_entity_poly.type
_entity_poly.pdbx_seq_one_letter_code
_entity_poly.pdbx_strand_id
1 'polypeptide(L)'
;MFHSAALEKDEFTVLAALDADSLIEGSSGAKEMWKTWTYLKNSGRGSPELALSDLRIFQRPLGLSPNCEIWALSPSNASVAKAITNFSTLIAKVGQPKRAIPRPERNPSSVVIWVRTGDVIVLLGADLERTSEVSRGWQAIINSNGRPLEQAHLIKIPHHGSHDAHDQAMWNNLLVPYPIAGLTPFKQGNINLPRNSDRARIASLTSQAWLTRDNATARPKRCPRPVTKTIKEATRRFERLSINPGRVTFRCHSTQPVRWTVDAPSPAIQL
;
A
#
# COMPACT_ATOMS: atom_id res chain seq x y z
N MET A 1 13.72 -6.81 10.12
CA MET A 1 12.62 -6.86 9.13
C MET A 1 11.52 -6.01 9.71
N PHE A 2 11.06 -4.99 8.99
CA PHE A 2 10.11 -4.01 9.54
C PHE A 2 8.68 -4.40 9.20
N HIS A 3 7.79 -4.33 10.19
CA HIS A 3 6.34 -4.53 10.02
C HIS A 3 5.56 -3.36 10.63
N SER A 4 4.28 -3.23 10.30
CA SER A 4 3.45 -2.16 10.88
C SER A 4 3.34 -2.32 12.40
N ALA A 5 3.48 -1.22 13.14
CA ALA A 5 3.40 -1.25 14.61
C ALA A 5 2.06 -1.70 15.19
N ALA A 6 1.00 -1.67 14.38
CA ALA A 6 -0.32 -2.15 14.77
C ALA A 6 -0.37 -3.67 15.00
N LEU A 7 0.66 -4.43 14.60
CA LEU A 7 0.64 -5.89 14.57
C LEU A 7 1.21 -6.58 15.83
N GLU A 8 1.90 -5.86 16.72
CA GLU A 8 2.48 -6.46 17.94
C GLU A 8 1.58 -6.42 19.17
N LYS A 9 0.40 -5.82 19.05
CA LYS A 9 -0.42 -5.52 20.22
C LYS A 9 -1.22 -6.76 20.59
N ASP A 10 -1.28 -7.04 21.89
CA ASP A 10 -1.92 -8.25 22.43
C ASP A 10 -3.32 -8.47 21.86
N GLU A 11 -4.06 -7.39 21.59
CA GLU A 11 -5.38 -7.44 20.96
C GLU A 11 -5.35 -7.98 19.52
N PHE A 12 -4.37 -7.56 18.71
CA PHE A 12 -4.16 -8.12 17.37
C PHE A 12 -3.70 -9.58 17.46
N THR A 13 -2.80 -9.89 18.40
CA THR A 13 -2.26 -11.24 18.63
C THR A 13 -3.37 -12.21 19.03
N VAL A 14 -4.27 -11.80 19.92
CA VAL A 14 -5.45 -12.55 20.35
C VAL A 14 -6.45 -12.71 19.20
N LEU A 15 -6.73 -11.65 18.46
CA LEU A 15 -7.65 -11.73 17.30
C LEU A 15 -7.13 -12.71 16.24
N ALA A 16 -5.85 -12.60 15.90
CA ALA A 16 -5.19 -13.41 14.88
C ALA A 16 -5.09 -14.89 15.32
N ALA A 17 -4.86 -15.17 16.60
CA ALA A 17 -4.92 -16.52 17.17
C ALA A 17 -6.36 -17.11 17.11
N LEU A 18 -7.36 -16.32 17.51
CA LEU A 18 -8.77 -16.76 17.51
C LEU A 18 -9.30 -17.08 16.10
N ASP A 19 -8.82 -16.36 15.08
CA ASP A 19 -9.13 -16.58 13.68
C ASP A 19 -8.38 -17.79 13.09
N ALA A 20 -7.13 -18.02 13.51
CA ALA A 20 -6.33 -19.18 13.10
C ALA A 20 -6.97 -20.52 13.53
N ASP A 21 -7.62 -20.54 14.70
CA ASP A 21 -8.36 -21.68 15.27
C ASP A 21 -9.78 -21.85 14.71
N SER A 22 -10.23 -21.00 13.78
CA SER A 22 -11.55 -21.15 13.18
C SER A 22 -11.56 -22.23 12.07
N LEU A 23 -12.47 -23.19 12.17
CA LEU A 23 -12.82 -24.17 11.13
C LEU A 23 -13.62 -23.56 9.96
N ILE A 24 -13.74 -22.22 9.91
CA ILE A 24 -14.55 -21.51 8.92
C ILE A 24 -13.70 -21.37 7.64
N GLU A 25 -14.07 -22.11 6.60
CA GLU A 25 -13.45 -22.01 5.27
C GLU A 25 -13.69 -20.63 4.66
N GLY A 26 -12.67 -19.78 4.72
CA GLY A 26 -12.62 -18.45 4.13
C GLY A 26 -11.42 -17.71 4.70
N SER A 27 -10.27 -17.78 4.02
CA SER A 27 -9.00 -17.25 4.50
C SER A 27 -9.09 -15.74 4.75
N SER A 28 -9.29 -15.36 6.01
CA SER A 28 -9.09 -14.00 6.46
C SER A 28 -7.59 -13.70 6.43
N GLY A 29 -7.20 -12.50 5.99
CA GLY A 29 -5.79 -12.06 6.01
C GLY A 29 -5.16 -12.14 7.40
N ALA A 30 -5.96 -12.18 8.48
CA ALA A 30 -5.47 -12.34 9.84
C ALA A 30 -4.76 -13.68 10.06
N LYS A 31 -5.20 -14.77 9.41
CA LYS A 31 -4.51 -16.07 9.48
C LYS A 31 -3.13 -16.05 8.83
N GLU A 32 -2.96 -15.32 7.74
CA GLU A 32 -1.65 -15.13 7.10
C GLU A 32 -0.76 -14.23 7.95
N MET A 33 -1.29 -13.13 8.47
CA MET A 33 -0.58 -12.25 9.38
C MET A 33 -0.14 -12.99 10.66
N TRP A 34 -0.99 -13.86 11.21
CA TRP A 34 -0.66 -14.74 12.33
C TRP A 34 0.50 -15.69 12.02
N LYS A 35 0.45 -16.33 10.85
CA LYS A 35 1.54 -17.21 10.40
C LYS A 35 2.85 -16.43 10.29
N THR A 36 2.85 -15.28 9.62
CA THR A 36 4.03 -14.43 9.50
C THR A 36 4.56 -14.02 10.88
N TRP A 37 3.68 -13.59 11.78
CA TRP A 37 4.04 -13.25 13.16
C TRP A 37 4.67 -14.42 13.91
N THR A 38 4.06 -15.60 13.82
CA THR A 38 4.55 -16.83 14.44
C THR A 38 5.92 -17.23 13.88
N TYR A 39 6.10 -17.14 12.56
CA TYR A 39 7.39 -17.39 11.92
C TYR A 39 8.46 -16.41 12.42
N LEU A 40 8.14 -15.12 12.52
CA LEU A 40 9.08 -14.11 13.03
C LEU A 40 9.48 -14.41 14.47
N LYS A 41 8.50 -14.65 15.35
CA LYS A 41 8.73 -14.99 16.76
C LYS A 41 9.57 -16.27 16.92
N ASN A 42 9.33 -17.28 16.08
CA ASN A 42 10.03 -18.56 16.14
C ASN A 42 11.35 -18.57 15.37
N SER A 43 11.69 -17.52 14.62
CA SER A 43 12.89 -17.49 13.78
C SER A 43 14.20 -17.30 14.57
N GLY A 44 14.14 -17.06 15.88
CA GLY A 44 15.30 -16.75 16.73
C GLY A 44 15.94 -15.38 16.43
N ARG A 45 15.47 -14.69 15.40
CA ARG A 45 15.74 -13.26 15.15
C ARG A 45 14.82 -12.52 16.13
N GLY A 46 15.35 -11.66 17.00
CA GLY A 46 14.58 -10.98 18.06
C GLY A 46 13.33 -10.23 17.58
N SER A 47 12.58 -9.62 18.50
CA SER A 47 11.33 -8.92 18.18
C SER A 47 11.49 -7.98 16.97
N PRO A 48 10.56 -8.02 15.99
CA PRO A 48 10.70 -7.20 14.78
C PRO A 48 10.59 -5.72 15.12
N GLU A 49 11.44 -4.90 14.51
CA GLU A 49 11.28 -3.44 14.61
C GLU A 49 10.05 -3.00 13.82
N LEU A 50 9.32 -2.02 14.35
CA LEU A 50 8.06 -1.60 13.78
C LEU A 50 8.20 -0.29 13.01
N ALA A 51 7.71 -0.28 11.78
CA ALA A 51 7.59 0.94 11.00
C ALA A 51 6.55 1.86 11.66
N LEU A 52 6.99 3.07 11.99
CA LEU A 52 6.23 4.17 12.58
C LEU A 52 6.57 5.46 11.84
N SER A 53 5.74 6.49 12.02
CA SER A 53 6.07 7.83 11.57
C SER A 53 7.42 8.29 12.12
N ASP A 54 8.19 8.98 11.28
CA ASP A 54 9.47 9.61 11.60
C ASP A 54 10.58 8.62 11.96
N LEU A 55 10.45 7.36 11.53
CA LEU A 55 11.46 6.35 11.76
C LEU A 55 12.37 6.21 10.55
N ARG A 56 13.66 6.49 10.71
CA ARG A 56 14.68 6.12 9.72
C ARG A 56 14.95 4.62 9.80
N ILE A 57 14.41 3.90 8.84
CA ILE A 57 14.50 2.44 8.69
C ILE A 57 15.90 1.99 8.25
N PHE A 58 16.54 2.81 7.42
CA PHE A 58 17.84 2.47 6.85
C PHE A 58 18.66 3.73 6.58
N GLN A 59 19.96 3.63 6.85
CA GLN A 59 20.95 4.60 6.43
C GLN A 59 22.19 3.84 5.96
N ARG A 60 22.67 4.17 4.75
CA ARG A 60 23.95 3.67 4.26
C ARG A 60 25.08 4.29 5.10
N PRO A 61 26.12 3.52 5.51
CA PRO A 61 27.27 4.06 6.22
C PRO A 61 27.91 5.25 5.50
N LEU A 62 28.38 6.22 6.29
CA LEU A 62 29.11 7.39 5.79
C LEU A 62 30.34 6.94 4.99
N GLY A 63 30.65 7.67 3.92
CA GLY A 63 31.77 7.38 3.02
C GLY A 63 31.45 6.44 1.85
N LEU A 64 30.25 5.85 1.81
CA LEU A 64 29.79 5.05 0.67
C LEU A 64 28.84 5.87 -0.22
N SER A 65 29.15 5.92 -1.52
CA SER A 65 28.34 6.63 -2.53
C SER A 65 27.49 5.66 -3.37
N PRO A 66 26.25 6.03 -3.75
CA PRO A 66 25.54 7.23 -3.34
C PRO A 66 24.98 7.12 -1.91
N ASN A 67 24.78 8.25 -1.24
CA ASN A 67 24.06 8.30 0.04
C ASN A 67 22.67 7.68 -0.12
N CYS A 68 22.29 6.76 0.77
CA CYS A 68 20.98 6.11 0.73
C CYS A 68 20.33 6.15 2.10
N GLU A 69 19.06 6.56 2.13
CA GLU A 69 18.25 6.56 3.35
C GLU A 69 16.82 6.11 3.05
N ILE A 70 16.20 5.44 4.02
CA ILE A 70 14.80 5.02 3.97
C ILE A 70 14.12 5.43 5.26
N TRP A 71 12.99 6.10 5.12
CA TRP A 71 12.17 6.57 6.24
C TRP A 71 10.75 6.02 6.12
N ALA A 72 10.20 5.54 7.24
CA ALA A 72 8.77 5.38 7.38
C ALA A 72 8.16 6.70 7.82
N LEU A 73 7.15 7.16 7.10
CA LEU A 73 6.40 8.37 7.41
C LEU A 73 5.08 8.05 8.11
N SER A 74 4.62 6.81 8.06
CA SER A 74 3.39 6.35 8.69
C SER A 74 3.51 4.86 9.07
N PRO A 75 2.58 4.30 9.87
CA PRO A 75 1.44 4.96 10.53
C PRO A 75 1.88 5.94 11.63
N SER A 76 1.06 6.96 11.92
CA SER A 76 1.24 7.79 13.11
C SER A 76 0.83 7.03 14.37
N ASN A 77 1.28 7.49 15.55
CA ASN A 77 0.87 6.90 16.83
C ASN A 77 -0.66 6.85 16.99
N ALA A 78 -1.38 7.89 16.55
CA ALA A 78 -2.84 7.91 16.59
C ALA A 78 -3.49 6.89 15.65
N SER A 79 -2.92 6.68 14.45
CA SER A 79 -3.38 5.62 13.54
C SER A 79 -3.14 4.22 14.11
N VAL A 80 -2.00 4.00 14.77
CA VAL A 80 -1.69 2.75 15.47
C VAL A 80 -2.68 2.52 16.62
N ALA A 81 -2.87 3.51 17.50
CA ALA A 81 -3.83 3.44 18.60
C ALA A 81 -5.25 3.12 18.09
N LYS A 82 -5.69 3.79 17.02
CA LYS A 82 -7.00 3.52 16.41
C LYS A 82 -7.10 2.11 15.84
N ALA A 83 -6.04 1.61 15.19
CA ALA A 83 -6.01 0.24 14.69
C ALA A 83 -6.16 -0.77 15.84
N ILE A 84 -5.44 -0.57 16.96
CA ILE A 84 -5.53 -1.40 18.16
C ILE A 84 -6.95 -1.39 18.73
N THR A 85 -7.54 -0.20 18.91
CA THR A 85 -8.92 -0.08 19.40
C THR A 85 -9.88 -0.82 18.47
N ASN A 86 -9.75 -0.66 17.16
CA ASN A 86 -10.59 -1.37 16.20
C ASN A 86 -10.42 -2.89 16.32
N PHE A 87 -9.20 -3.41 16.42
CA PHE A 87 -8.95 -4.85 16.61
C PHE A 87 -9.56 -5.36 17.91
N SER A 88 -9.45 -4.61 19.01
CA SER A 88 -10.02 -5.00 20.31
C SER A 88 -11.54 -5.25 20.25
N THR A 89 -12.26 -4.47 19.43
CA THR A 89 -13.73 -4.64 19.27
C THR A 89 -14.12 -5.91 18.52
N LEU A 90 -13.18 -6.51 17.78
CA LEU A 90 -13.41 -7.72 16.99
C LEU A 90 -13.14 -8.99 17.80
N ILE A 91 -12.52 -8.87 18.98
CA ILE A 91 -12.29 -10.00 19.89
C ILE A 91 -13.65 -10.39 20.50
N ALA A 92 -14.09 -11.63 20.23
CA ALA A 92 -15.32 -12.15 20.79
C ALA A 92 -15.23 -12.25 22.32
N LYS A 93 -16.23 -11.73 23.03
CA LYS A 93 -16.35 -11.91 24.49
C LYS A 93 -16.72 -13.36 24.80
N VAL A 94 -16.28 -13.85 25.97
CA VAL A 94 -16.61 -15.20 26.46
C VAL A 94 -18.13 -15.42 26.40
N GLY A 95 -18.56 -16.53 25.78
CA GLY A 95 -19.97 -16.86 25.60
C GLY A 95 -20.66 -16.26 24.37
N GLN A 96 -19.98 -15.44 23.57
CA GLN A 96 -20.52 -14.96 22.28
C GLN A 96 -19.99 -15.75 21.08
N PRO A 97 -20.80 -15.92 20.01
CA PRO A 97 -20.34 -16.56 18.80
C PRO A 97 -19.21 -15.75 18.15
N LYS A 98 -18.20 -16.46 17.62
CA LYS A 98 -17.14 -15.85 16.80
C LYS A 98 -17.80 -15.12 15.62
N ARG A 99 -17.43 -13.87 15.40
CA ARG A 99 -17.88 -13.08 14.25
C ARG A 99 -16.82 -13.12 13.17
N ALA A 100 -17.24 -13.13 11.90
CA ALA A 100 -16.32 -12.94 10.81
C ALA A 100 -15.61 -11.59 10.97
N ILE A 101 -14.29 -11.56 10.83
CA ILE A 101 -13.51 -10.32 10.83
C ILE A 101 -13.98 -9.49 9.63
N PRO A 102 -14.63 -8.34 9.84
CA PRO A 102 -15.07 -7.50 8.74
C PRO A 102 -13.83 -6.96 8.03
N ARG A 103 -13.94 -6.80 6.71
CA ARG A 103 -12.91 -6.06 5.98
C ARG A 103 -12.94 -4.61 6.49
N PRO A 104 -11.81 -4.08 6.99
CA PRO A 104 -11.78 -2.69 7.44
C PRO A 104 -12.07 -1.76 6.24
N GLU A 105 -12.90 -0.75 6.46
CA GLU A 105 -13.28 0.21 5.40
C GLU A 105 -12.09 1.04 4.91
N ARG A 106 -11.07 1.23 5.74
CA ARG A 106 -9.85 1.99 5.48
C ARG A 106 -8.62 1.24 5.97
N ASN A 107 -7.43 1.54 5.44
CA ASN A 107 -6.17 0.97 5.91
C ASN A 107 -5.37 1.97 6.77
N PRO A 108 -5.67 2.11 8.08
CA PRO A 108 -4.95 3.03 8.97
C PRO A 108 -3.49 2.60 9.22
N SER A 109 -3.17 1.33 8.94
CA SER A 109 -1.84 0.73 9.11
C SER A 109 -0.94 0.87 7.88
N SER A 110 -1.37 1.58 6.83
CA SER A 110 -0.56 1.85 5.65
C SER A 110 0.78 2.49 6.04
N VAL A 111 1.87 1.96 5.49
CA VAL A 111 3.23 2.45 5.70
C VAL A 111 3.67 3.23 4.47
N VAL A 112 3.68 4.56 4.58
CA VAL A 112 4.25 5.46 3.58
C VAL A 112 5.76 5.46 3.75
N ILE A 113 6.48 5.24 2.66
CA ILE A 113 7.94 5.16 2.68
C ILE A 113 8.52 6.29 1.84
N TRP A 114 9.51 6.98 2.39
CA TRP A 114 10.33 7.95 1.69
C TRP A 114 11.72 7.36 1.50
N VAL A 115 12.21 7.35 0.25
CA VAL A 115 13.48 6.72 -0.13
C VAL A 115 14.35 7.75 -0.80
N ARG A 116 15.57 7.94 -0.30
CA ARG A 116 16.61 8.77 -0.93
C ARG A 116 17.74 7.90 -1.47
N THR A 117 18.22 8.23 -2.65
CA THR A 117 19.45 7.68 -3.25
C THR A 117 20.16 8.79 -4.02
N GLY A 118 21.27 9.30 -3.47
CA GLY A 118 21.93 10.51 -3.95
C GLY A 118 21.02 11.72 -3.76
N ASP A 119 20.65 12.36 -4.86
CA ASP A 119 19.73 13.50 -4.92
C ASP A 119 18.31 13.07 -5.36
N VAL A 120 18.13 11.80 -5.70
CA VAL A 120 16.83 11.25 -6.08
C VAL A 120 16.05 10.87 -4.83
N ILE A 121 14.79 11.29 -4.81
CA ILE A 121 13.85 10.99 -3.74
C ILE A 121 12.56 10.40 -4.33
N VAL A 122 12.10 9.29 -3.75
CA VAL A 122 10.90 8.56 -4.12
C VAL A 122 9.95 8.45 -2.93
N LEU A 123 8.67 8.74 -3.14
CA LEU A 123 7.60 8.56 -2.17
C LEU A 123 6.72 7.38 -2.55
N LEU A 124 6.60 6.39 -1.67
CA LEU A 124 5.73 5.24 -1.83
C LEU A 124 4.49 5.41 -0.95
N GLY A 125 3.39 5.89 -1.53
CA GLY A 125 2.20 6.30 -0.78
C GLY A 125 1.32 5.18 -0.20
N ALA A 126 1.65 3.90 -0.47
CA ALA A 126 0.88 2.74 -0.03
C ALA A 126 -0.63 2.88 -0.35
N ASP A 127 -1.49 2.53 0.60
CA ASP A 127 -2.95 2.74 0.52
C ASP A 127 -3.40 3.74 1.60
N LEU A 128 -2.56 4.75 1.88
CA LEU A 128 -2.88 5.76 2.87
C LEU A 128 -3.96 6.70 2.34
N GLU A 129 -5.02 6.84 3.13
CA GLU A 129 -6.16 7.71 2.81
C GLU A 129 -6.13 9.01 3.62
N ARG A 130 -6.86 10.02 3.13
CA ARG A 130 -7.15 11.22 3.88
C ARG A 130 -8.14 10.90 5.01
N THR A 131 -7.88 11.48 6.17
CA THR A 131 -8.78 11.43 7.34
C THR A 131 -9.22 12.84 7.72
N SER A 132 -10.34 12.97 8.42
CA SER A 132 -10.76 14.22 9.03
C SER A 132 -9.91 14.62 10.24
N GLU A 133 -9.26 13.64 10.88
CA GLU A 133 -8.37 13.86 12.03
C GLU A 133 -6.96 14.21 11.58
N VAL A 134 -6.45 15.34 12.07
CA VAL A 134 -5.12 15.89 11.76
C VAL A 134 -3.98 14.98 12.21
N SER A 135 -4.20 14.21 13.28
CA SER A 135 -3.22 13.27 13.82
C SER A 135 -3.13 11.95 13.05
N ARG A 136 -3.93 11.77 11.98
CA ARG A 136 -3.98 10.56 11.14
C ARG A 136 -3.85 10.90 9.65
N GLY A 137 -3.70 9.86 8.83
CA GLY A 137 -3.64 9.98 7.37
C GLY A 137 -2.48 10.85 6.88
N TRP A 138 -2.68 11.53 5.74
CA TRP A 138 -1.70 12.44 5.15
C TRP A 138 -1.36 13.64 6.04
N GLN A 139 -2.35 14.16 6.77
CA GLN A 139 -2.17 15.32 7.65
C GLN A 139 -1.16 15.03 8.77
N ALA A 140 -1.13 13.81 9.30
CA ALA A 140 -0.13 13.41 10.29
C ALA A 140 1.30 13.48 9.73
N ILE A 141 1.49 13.09 8.47
CA ILE A 141 2.79 13.14 7.80
C ILE A 141 3.18 14.60 7.55
N ILE A 142 2.27 15.39 6.99
CA ILE A 142 2.54 16.78 6.60
C ILE A 142 2.95 17.61 7.82
N ASN A 143 2.23 17.45 8.92
CA ASN A 143 2.45 18.18 10.18
C ASN A 143 3.55 17.57 11.06
N SER A 144 4.19 16.48 10.63
CA SER A 144 5.31 15.92 11.38
C SER A 144 6.57 16.78 11.25
N ASN A 145 7.24 16.98 12.39
CA ASN A 145 8.54 17.64 12.48
C ASN A 145 9.72 16.65 12.41
N GLY A 146 9.46 15.33 12.51
CA GLY A 146 10.50 14.30 12.56
C GLY A 146 10.88 13.71 11.20
N ARG A 147 10.14 14.05 10.15
CA ARG A 147 10.37 13.53 8.79
C ARG A 147 11.43 14.34 8.01
N PRO A 148 12.02 13.75 6.96
CA PRO A 148 12.74 14.51 5.95
C PRO A 148 11.87 15.63 5.35
N LEU A 149 12.51 16.76 5.06
CA LEU A 149 11.84 17.95 4.53
C LEU A 149 11.90 18.03 3.00
N GLU A 150 12.83 17.30 2.38
CA GLU A 150 13.01 17.31 0.94
C GLU A 150 11.88 16.60 0.19
N GLN A 151 11.54 17.16 -0.97
CA GLN A 151 10.42 16.74 -1.79
C GLN A 151 10.81 15.58 -2.72
N ALA A 152 9.85 14.68 -2.97
CA ALA A 152 10.03 13.54 -3.84
C ALA A 152 9.80 13.89 -5.31
N HIS A 153 10.59 13.24 -6.17
CA HIS A 153 10.55 13.39 -7.63
C HIS A 153 9.59 12.39 -8.28
N LEU A 154 9.36 11.27 -7.60
CA LEU A 154 8.48 10.20 -8.02
C LEU A 154 7.56 9.81 -6.88
N ILE A 155 6.28 9.60 -7.19
CA ILE A 155 5.29 9.07 -6.27
C ILE A 155 4.62 7.80 -6.81
N LYS A 156 4.58 6.73 -6.02
CA LYS A 156 3.52 5.72 -6.20
C LYS A 156 2.24 6.27 -5.61
N ILE A 157 1.27 6.56 -6.47
CA ILE A 157 0.02 7.17 -6.08
C ILE A 157 -0.70 6.29 -5.06
N PRO A 158 -1.16 6.85 -3.93
CA PRO A 158 -1.78 6.07 -2.88
C PRO A 158 -3.13 5.49 -3.31
N HIS A 159 -3.49 4.33 -2.74
CA HIS A 159 -4.82 3.71 -2.87
C HIS A 159 -5.37 3.76 -4.31
N HIS A 160 -4.55 3.31 -5.26
CA HIS A 160 -4.94 3.18 -6.67
C HIS A 160 -5.43 4.49 -7.34
N GLY A 161 -5.12 5.65 -6.75
CA GLY A 161 -5.54 6.96 -7.23
C GLY A 161 -6.94 7.41 -6.79
N SER A 162 -7.58 6.69 -5.87
CA SER A 162 -8.89 7.08 -5.33
C SER A 162 -8.91 8.54 -4.83
N HIS A 163 -10.04 9.23 -5.03
CA HIS A 163 -10.25 10.56 -4.46
C HIS A 163 -10.12 10.61 -2.94
N ASP A 164 -10.44 9.52 -2.21
CA ASP A 164 -10.32 9.44 -0.75
C ASP A 164 -8.86 9.47 -0.28
N ALA A 165 -7.93 9.10 -1.16
CA ALA A 165 -6.50 9.15 -0.92
C ALA A 165 -5.83 10.43 -1.43
N HIS A 166 -6.58 11.31 -2.08
CA HIS A 166 -6.06 12.57 -2.54
C HIS A 166 -6.00 13.59 -1.39
N ASP A 167 -4.83 14.21 -1.23
CA ASP A 167 -4.59 15.31 -0.31
C ASP A 167 -3.73 16.36 -1.00
N GLN A 168 -4.24 17.57 -1.20
CA GLN A 168 -3.53 18.61 -1.94
C GLN A 168 -2.26 19.06 -1.20
N ALA A 169 -2.28 19.07 0.14
CA ALA A 169 -1.11 19.45 0.92
C ALA A 169 -0.01 18.40 0.81
N MET A 170 -0.34 17.10 0.62
CA MET A 170 0.67 16.09 0.27
C MET A 170 1.38 16.43 -1.05
N TRP A 171 0.64 16.78 -2.09
CA TRP A 171 1.23 17.17 -3.39
C TRP A 171 2.10 18.42 -3.27
N ASN A 172 1.64 19.43 -2.52
CA ASN A 172 2.35 20.70 -2.40
C ASN A 172 3.59 20.61 -1.50
N ASN A 173 3.56 19.79 -0.46
CA ASN A 173 4.61 19.78 0.58
C ASN A 173 5.57 18.60 0.46
N LEU A 174 5.15 17.47 -0.12
CA LEU A 174 5.98 16.26 -0.19
C LEU A 174 6.53 15.97 -1.58
N LEU A 175 6.03 16.64 -2.63
CA LEU A 175 6.43 16.39 -4.02
C LEU A 175 6.98 17.65 -4.67
N VAL A 176 7.95 17.49 -5.56
CA VAL A 176 8.41 18.58 -6.42
C VAL A 176 7.30 18.96 -7.41
N PRO A 177 7.32 20.17 -8.00
CA PRO A 177 6.41 20.50 -9.09
C PRO A 177 6.53 19.49 -10.25
N TYR A 178 5.38 19.09 -10.82
CA TYR A 178 5.29 18.12 -11.92
C TYR A 178 6.03 16.79 -11.68
N PRO A 179 5.75 16.09 -10.56
CA PRO A 179 6.46 14.86 -10.21
C PRO A 179 6.05 13.72 -11.15
N ILE A 180 6.86 12.66 -11.22
CA ILE A 180 6.45 11.42 -11.89
C ILE A 180 5.46 10.67 -11.01
N ALA A 181 4.31 10.30 -11.56
CA ALA A 181 3.27 9.59 -10.83
C ALA A 181 3.06 8.18 -11.39
N GLY A 182 3.29 7.16 -10.56
CA GLY A 182 2.98 5.76 -10.89
C GLY A 182 1.67 5.32 -10.25
N LEU A 183 0.74 4.80 -11.05
CA LEU A 183 -0.55 4.30 -10.60
C LEU A 183 -0.67 2.80 -10.85
N THR A 184 -1.16 2.10 -9.83
CA THR A 184 -1.53 0.69 -9.90
C THR A 184 -3.06 0.58 -9.89
N PRO A 185 -3.71 0.05 -10.92
CA PRO A 185 -5.16 -0.04 -10.98
C PRO A 185 -5.70 -1.06 -9.97
N PHE A 186 -6.98 -0.94 -9.63
CA PHE A 186 -7.68 -1.87 -8.75
C PHE A 186 -9.09 -2.17 -9.27
N LYS A 187 -9.48 -3.45 -9.20
CA LYS A 187 -10.80 -3.90 -9.62
C LYS A 187 -11.32 -4.96 -8.66
N GLN A 188 -12.45 -4.67 -8.01
CA GLN A 188 -13.16 -5.62 -7.17
C GLN A 188 -14.66 -5.36 -7.22
N GLY A 189 -15.42 -6.34 -7.72
CA GLY A 189 -16.86 -6.17 -7.94
C GLY A 189 -17.14 -4.94 -8.82
N ASN A 190 -17.95 -4.02 -8.30
CA ASN A 190 -18.29 -2.75 -8.96
C ASN A 190 -17.24 -1.65 -8.74
N ILE A 191 -16.24 -1.87 -7.89
CA ILE A 191 -15.16 -0.91 -7.65
C ILE A 191 -14.13 -1.06 -8.77
N ASN A 192 -13.88 0.04 -9.48
CA ASN A 192 -12.85 0.15 -10.49
C ASN A 192 -12.10 1.47 -10.30
N LEU A 193 -10.81 1.39 -9.94
CA LEU A 193 -9.94 2.52 -9.67
C LEU A 193 -8.68 2.45 -10.56
N PRO A 194 -8.13 3.60 -11.00
CA PRO A 194 -8.68 4.94 -10.85
C PRO A 194 -9.91 5.15 -11.76
N ARG A 195 -10.90 5.92 -11.30
CA ARG A 195 -12.03 6.37 -12.14
C ARG A 195 -11.56 7.40 -13.17
N ASN A 196 -12.38 7.71 -14.17
CA ASN A 196 -12.04 8.74 -15.17
C ASN A 196 -11.80 10.12 -14.51
N SER A 197 -12.60 10.48 -13.51
CA SER A 197 -12.41 11.70 -12.72
C SER A 197 -11.10 11.69 -11.93
N ASP A 198 -10.69 10.53 -11.39
CA ASP A 198 -9.41 10.38 -10.70
C ASP A 198 -8.23 10.56 -11.66
N ARG A 199 -8.33 10.00 -12.86
CA ARG A 199 -7.31 10.15 -13.91
C ARG A 199 -7.17 11.61 -14.32
N ALA A 200 -8.27 12.29 -14.62
CA ALA A 200 -8.26 13.70 -15.00
C ALA A 200 -7.64 14.59 -13.90
N ARG A 201 -8.03 14.35 -12.63
CA ARG A 201 -7.45 15.04 -11.48
C ARG A 201 -5.93 14.80 -11.39
N ILE A 202 -5.46 13.57 -11.51
CA ILE A 202 -4.03 13.26 -11.39
C ILE A 202 -3.23 13.82 -12.58
N ALA A 203 -3.75 13.72 -13.80
CA ALA A 203 -3.14 14.29 -15.00
C ALA A 203 -3.07 15.84 -14.93
N SER A 204 -3.98 16.49 -14.21
CA SER A 204 -3.91 17.94 -13.98
C SER A 204 -2.77 18.36 -13.05
N LEU A 205 -2.23 17.44 -12.23
CA LEU A 205 -1.14 17.70 -11.27
C LEU A 205 0.23 17.40 -11.86
N THR A 206 0.30 16.57 -12.91
CA THR A 206 1.54 16.24 -13.61
C THR A 206 1.26 15.69 -15.00
N SER A 207 2.11 16.04 -15.97
CA SER A 207 2.12 15.45 -17.30
C SER A 207 2.79 14.06 -17.34
N GLN A 208 3.41 13.62 -16.25
CA GLN A 208 4.14 12.35 -16.16
C GLN A 208 3.41 11.33 -15.27
N ALA A 209 2.10 11.15 -15.50
CA ALA A 209 1.29 10.16 -14.82
C ALA A 209 1.15 8.87 -15.65
N TRP A 210 1.47 7.73 -15.05
CA TRP A 210 1.54 6.44 -15.72
C TRP A 210 0.73 5.39 -14.98
N LEU A 211 -0.15 4.70 -15.69
CA LEU A 211 -0.97 3.61 -15.18
C LEU A 211 -0.40 2.28 -15.65
N THR A 212 -0.11 1.36 -14.73
CA THR A 212 0.48 0.05 -15.11
C THR A 212 -0.40 -0.74 -16.05
N ARG A 213 -1.73 -0.57 -15.96
CA ARG A 213 -2.70 -1.13 -16.88
C ARG A 213 -4.02 -0.39 -16.82
N ASP A 214 -4.65 -0.19 -17.97
CA ASP A 214 -6.01 0.31 -18.01
C ASP A 214 -7.06 -0.81 -17.81
N ASN A 215 -7.79 -0.75 -16.68
CA ASN A 215 -8.90 -1.65 -16.41
C ASN A 215 -10.12 -1.43 -17.31
N ALA A 216 -10.28 -0.24 -17.90
CA ALA A 216 -11.41 0.11 -18.76
C ALA A 216 -11.28 -0.55 -20.15
N THR A 217 -10.06 -0.67 -20.68
CA THR A 217 -9.80 -1.26 -22.00
C THR A 217 -9.54 -2.76 -21.94
N ALA A 218 -9.23 -3.28 -20.75
CA ALA A 218 -9.00 -4.69 -20.48
C ALA A 218 -10.27 -5.56 -20.60
N ARG A 219 -10.63 -5.98 -21.82
CA ARG A 219 -11.62 -7.05 -22.01
C ARG A 219 -10.97 -8.41 -21.73
N PRO A 220 -11.52 -9.24 -20.82
CA PRO A 220 -11.06 -10.62 -20.69
C PRO A 220 -11.34 -11.38 -21.99
N LYS A 221 -10.31 -11.99 -22.61
CA LYS A 221 -10.45 -12.83 -23.82
C LYS A 221 -11.48 -13.93 -23.58
N ARG A 222 -12.69 -13.90 -24.14
CA ARG A 222 -13.76 -14.86 -23.79
C ARG A 222 -13.27 -16.31 -23.84
N CYS A 223 -13.43 -17.06 -22.74
CA CYS A 223 -13.13 -18.50 -22.74
C CYS A 223 -14.25 -19.21 -23.51
N PRO A 224 -13.95 -20.18 -24.39
CA PRO A 224 -14.98 -20.99 -25.02
C PRO A 224 -15.91 -21.61 -23.98
N ARG A 225 -17.22 -21.60 -24.27
CA ARG A 225 -18.25 -22.17 -23.39
C ARG A 225 -17.98 -23.63 -22.99
N PRO A 226 -17.53 -24.51 -23.91
CA PRO A 226 -17.22 -25.90 -23.54
C PRO A 226 -16.11 -26.00 -22.49
N VAL A 227 -15.01 -25.27 -22.66
CA VAL A 227 -13.89 -25.22 -21.70
C VAL A 227 -14.35 -24.71 -20.34
N THR A 228 -15.16 -23.65 -20.33
CA THR A 228 -15.69 -23.08 -19.08
C THR A 228 -16.60 -24.07 -18.34
N LYS A 229 -17.40 -24.85 -19.09
CA LYS A 229 -18.29 -25.87 -18.53
C LYS A 229 -17.48 -27.00 -17.89
N THR A 230 -16.52 -27.56 -18.61
CA THR A 230 -15.63 -28.62 -18.11
C THR A 230 -14.88 -28.20 -16.85
N ILE A 231 -14.33 -26.97 -16.82
CA ILE A 231 -13.64 -26.46 -15.63
C ILE A 231 -14.58 -26.34 -14.43
N LYS A 232 -15.82 -25.87 -14.64
CA LYS A 232 -16.81 -25.74 -13.54
C LYS A 232 -17.28 -27.09 -13.02
N GLU A 233 -17.35 -28.11 -13.87
CA GLU A 233 -17.69 -29.47 -13.47
C GLU A 233 -16.53 -30.13 -12.69
N ALA A 234 -15.29 -29.82 -13.05
CA ALA A 234 -14.09 -30.43 -12.45
C ALA A 234 -13.52 -29.68 -11.23
N THR A 235 -13.91 -28.42 -10.99
CA THR A 235 -13.28 -27.57 -9.95
C THR A 235 -14.31 -26.80 -9.12
N ARG A 236 -14.04 -26.69 -7.80
CA ARG A 236 -14.88 -25.89 -6.89
C ARG A 236 -14.76 -24.38 -7.14
N ARG A 237 -13.59 -23.93 -7.61
CA ARG A 237 -13.31 -22.51 -7.86
C ARG A 237 -12.37 -22.38 -9.06
N PHE A 238 -12.73 -21.50 -9.98
CA PHE A 238 -11.92 -21.13 -11.13
C PHE A 238 -11.76 -19.62 -11.16
N GLU A 239 -10.52 -19.15 -11.17
CA GLU A 239 -10.19 -17.75 -11.33
C GLU A 239 -9.22 -17.60 -12.51
N ARG A 240 -9.45 -16.58 -13.33
CA ARG A 240 -8.62 -16.34 -14.49
C ARG A 240 -7.55 -15.31 -14.17
N LEU A 241 -6.30 -15.74 -14.23
CA LEU A 241 -5.17 -14.84 -14.12
C LEU A 241 -4.96 -14.06 -15.43
N SER A 242 -4.80 -12.75 -15.31
CA SER A 242 -4.36 -11.92 -16.44
C SER A 242 -2.88 -12.21 -16.70
N ILE A 243 -2.54 -12.70 -17.89
CA ILE A 243 -1.16 -13.07 -18.26
C ILE A 243 -0.23 -11.85 -18.34
N ASN A 244 -0.78 -10.62 -18.40
CA ASN A 244 0.03 -9.40 -18.39
C ASN A 244 -0.57 -8.38 -17.40
N PRO A 245 -0.10 -8.31 -16.14
CA PRO A 245 -0.59 -7.34 -15.16
C PRO A 245 -0.24 -5.89 -15.55
N GLY A 246 0.65 -5.71 -16.53
CA GLY A 246 1.20 -4.43 -16.93
C GLY A 246 2.28 -3.95 -15.95
N ARG A 247 3.21 -3.12 -16.45
CA ARG A 247 4.33 -2.61 -15.66
C ARG A 247 4.74 -1.23 -16.16
N VAL A 248 5.26 -0.41 -15.26
CA VAL A 248 5.98 0.81 -15.60
C VAL A 248 7.28 0.79 -14.80
N THR A 249 8.40 0.97 -15.48
CA THR A 249 9.72 1.04 -14.84
C THR A 249 10.27 2.43 -15.01
N PHE A 250 10.57 3.08 -13.88
CA PHE A 250 11.21 4.39 -13.85
C PHE A 250 12.70 4.21 -13.51
N ARG A 251 13.59 4.79 -14.31
CA ARG A 251 15.03 4.74 -14.10
C ARG A 251 15.61 6.14 -14.15
N CYS A 252 16.50 6.47 -13.22
CA CYS A 252 17.25 7.73 -13.24
C CYS A 252 18.64 7.50 -12.65
N HIS A 253 19.56 8.42 -12.93
CA HIS A 253 20.84 8.45 -12.24
C HIS A 253 20.67 9.12 -10.87
N SER A 254 21.34 8.59 -9.85
CA SER A 254 21.20 9.08 -8.45
C SER A 254 21.57 10.56 -8.25
N THR A 255 22.33 11.15 -9.16
CA THR A 255 22.72 12.58 -9.15
C THR A 255 21.97 13.42 -10.19
N GLN A 256 21.00 12.85 -10.91
CA GLN A 256 20.23 13.54 -11.96
C GLN A 256 18.73 13.39 -11.72
N PRO A 257 18.19 14.00 -10.65
CA PRO A 257 16.83 13.75 -10.19
C PRO A 257 15.72 14.20 -11.15
N VAL A 258 16.05 14.98 -12.17
CA VAL A 258 15.13 15.44 -13.21
C VAL A 258 15.17 14.60 -14.49
N ARG A 259 16.15 13.69 -14.65
CA ARG A 259 16.33 12.90 -15.87
C ARG A 259 15.90 11.46 -15.64
N TRP A 260 14.63 11.18 -15.94
CA TRP A 260 14.06 9.85 -15.84
C TRP A 260 13.85 9.24 -17.22
N THR A 261 14.17 7.95 -17.33
CA THR A 261 13.74 7.08 -18.43
C THR A 261 12.56 6.25 -17.95
N VAL A 262 11.49 6.23 -18.74
CA VAL A 262 10.28 5.46 -18.44
C VAL A 262 10.13 4.31 -19.45
N ASP A 263 10.14 3.07 -18.96
CA ASP A 263 9.81 1.87 -19.74
C ASP A 263 8.40 1.39 -19.34
N ALA A 264 7.43 1.66 -20.21
CA ALA A 264 6.01 1.35 -20.00
C ALA A 264 5.46 0.49 -21.15
N PRO A 265 5.82 -0.80 -21.23
CA PRO A 265 5.31 -1.67 -22.27
C PRO A 265 3.80 -1.89 -22.11
N SER A 266 3.12 -2.11 -23.23
CA SER A 266 1.69 -2.47 -23.23
C SER A 266 1.42 -3.63 -22.26
N PRO A 267 0.37 -3.55 -21.42
CA PRO A 267 -0.78 -2.64 -21.46
C PRO A 267 -0.65 -1.34 -20.63
N ALA A 268 0.55 -0.93 -20.22
CA ALA A 268 0.71 0.34 -19.52
C ALA A 268 0.34 1.53 -20.42
N ILE A 269 -0.17 2.59 -19.81
CA ILE A 269 -0.55 3.83 -20.51
C ILE A 269 -0.06 5.05 -19.72
N GLN A 270 0.17 6.14 -20.44
CA GLN A 270 0.28 7.48 -19.85
C GLN A 270 -1.13 8.08 -19.76
N LEU A 271 -1.42 8.80 -18.68
CA LEU A 271 -2.71 9.47 -18.46
C LEU A 271 -2.74 10.88 -19.08
#